data_AF-A0A9C7PIU9-F1
#
_entry.id   AF-A0A9C7PIU9-F1
#
_cell.length_a   1.000
_cell.length_b   1.000
_cell.length_c   1.000
_cell.angle_alpha   90.00
_cell.angle_beta   90.00
_cell.angle_gamma   90.00
#
_symmetry.space_group_name_H-M   'P 1'
#
loop_
_entity.id
_entity.type
_entity.pdbx_description
1 polymer ?
#
loop_
_entity_poly.entity_id
_entity_poly.type
_entity_poly.pdbx_seq_one_letter_code
_entity_poly.pdbx_strand_id
1 'polypeptide(L)'
;MSLTEVATPYLDQTLMAEELQRLGRDVSLVEGSDLDSALARVRDHRPDLTVCGMGIANPLEAEGLRTKWSIELIFTPIQGFDQVADLAGLFARPLVRERQLEVGSWS
;
A
#
# COMPACT_ATOMS: atom_id res chain seq x y z
N MET A 1 -5.63 -6.08 8.68
CA MET A 1 -5.17 -4.74 8.25
C MET A 1 -6.28 -3.75 8.48
N SER A 2 -5.96 -2.53 8.88
CA SER A 2 -6.85 -1.37 8.84
C SER A 2 -6.38 -0.44 7.73
N LEU A 3 -7.32 0.17 6.99
CA LEU A 3 -6.99 1.13 5.94
C LEU A 3 -6.92 2.53 6.53
N THR A 4 -5.77 3.19 6.39
CA THR A 4 -5.60 4.60 6.80
C THR A 4 -6.03 5.55 5.68
N GLU A 5 -5.48 5.36 4.48
CA GLU A 5 -5.78 6.15 3.30
C GLU A 5 -5.66 5.25 2.06
N VAL A 6 -6.56 5.45 1.09
CA VAL A 6 -6.51 4.79 -0.23
C VAL A 6 -6.49 5.88 -1.29
N ALA A 7 -5.34 6.01 -1.93
CA ALA A 7 -5.13 6.98 -3.00
C ALA A 7 -5.22 6.33 -4.38
N THR A 8 -5.84 7.03 -5.33
CA THR A 8 -5.89 6.64 -6.74
C THR A 8 -5.61 7.84 -7.64
N PRO A 9 -4.89 7.69 -8.76
CA PRO A 9 -4.67 8.80 -9.69
C PRO A 9 -5.98 9.28 -10.35
N TYR A 10 -6.97 8.41 -10.47
CA TYR A 10 -8.27 8.70 -11.06
C TYR A 10 -9.35 7.80 -10.46
N LEU A 11 -10.53 8.35 -10.17
CA LEU A 11 -11.68 7.62 -9.61
C LEU A 11 -12.93 7.83 -10.46
N ASP A 12 -13.28 6.86 -11.29
CA ASP A 12 -14.60 6.80 -11.91
C ASP A 12 -15.61 6.26 -10.89
N GLN A 13 -16.43 7.16 -10.33
CA GLN A 13 -17.42 6.83 -9.31
C GLN A 13 -18.52 5.88 -9.82
N THR A 14 -18.83 5.91 -11.12
CA THR A 14 -19.87 5.05 -11.68
C THR A 14 -19.33 3.63 -11.83
N LEU A 15 -18.13 3.49 -12.39
CA LEU A 15 -17.49 2.19 -12.56
C LEU A 15 -17.15 1.54 -11.22
N MET A 16 -16.70 2.32 -10.23
CA MET A 16 -16.27 1.83 -8.92
C MET A 16 -17.39 1.76 -7.88
N ALA A 17 -18.65 2.01 -8.25
CA ALA A 17 -19.76 2.12 -7.30
C ALA A 17 -19.88 0.92 -6.33
N GLU A 18 -19.79 -0.31 -6.85
CA GLU A 18 -19.88 -1.54 -6.03
C GLU A 18 -18.64 -1.75 -5.15
N GLU A 19 -17.44 -1.43 -5.67
CA GLU A 19 -16.21 -1.54 -4.88
C GLU A 19 -16.15 -0.51 -3.75
N LEU A 20 -16.64 0.72 -4.00
CA LEU A 20 -16.76 1.76 -2.97
C LEU A 20 -17.74 1.38 -1.86
N GLN A 21 -18.84 0.70 -2.19
CA GLN A 21 -19.75 0.17 -1.17
C GLN A 21 -19.08 -0.87 -0.27
N ARG A 22 -18.21 -1.72 -0.85
CA ARG A 22 -17.47 -2.76 -0.11
C ARG A 22 -16.29 -2.22 0.69
N LEU A 23 -15.66 -1.14 0.23
CA LEU A 23 -14.52 -0.50 0.89
C LEU A 23 -14.90 0.08 2.27
N GLY A 24 -16.15 0.52 2.41
CA GLY A 24 -16.68 1.12 3.63
C GLY A 24 -16.53 2.65 3.66
N ARG A 25 -17.39 3.31 4.44
CA ARG A 25 -17.50 4.79 4.46
C ARG A 25 -16.42 5.50 5.26
N ASP A 26 -15.71 4.77 6.12
CA ASP A 26 -14.73 5.34 7.06
C ASP A 26 -13.32 5.42 6.46
N VAL A 27 -13.13 4.97 5.21
CA VAL A 27 -11.82 4.99 4.53
C VAL A 27 -11.58 6.36 3.91
N SER A 28 -10.46 6.99 4.26
CA SER A 28 -10.00 8.22 3.58
C SER A 28 -9.63 7.91 2.13
N LEU A 29 -10.40 8.45 1.18
CA LEU A 29 -10.16 8.33 -0.25
C LEU A 29 -9.53 9.61 -0.78
N VAL A 30 -8.40 9.47 -1.49
CA VAL A 30 -7.70 10.61 -2.10
C VAL A 30 -7.57 10.39 -3.60
N GLU A 31 -8.05 11.32 -4.40
CA GLU A 31 -7.83 11.35 -5.85
C GLU A 31 -6.74 12.37 -6.19
N GLY A 32 -5.77 11.98 -7.04
CA GLY A 32 -4.73 12.87 -7.55
C GLY A 32 -3.30 12.37 -7.31
N SER A 33 -2.33 13.29 -7.45
CA SER A 33 -0.90 12.95 -7.50
C SER A 33 0.04 13.93 -6.79
N ASP A 34 -0.46 14.71 -5.83
CA ASP A 34 0.38 15.57 -4.98
C ASP A 34 1.26 14.72 -4.06
N LEU A 35 2.51 14.52 -4.48
CA LEU A 35 3.48 13.67 -3.80
C LEU A 35 3.90 14.23 -2.44
N ASP A 36 4.13 15.53 -2.33
CA ASP A 36 4.64 16.14 -1.09
C ASP A 36 3.59 16.05 0.02
N SER A 37 2.33 16.34 -0.33
CA SER A 37 1.19 16.20 0.58
C SER A 37 0.99 14.74 1.00
N ALA A 38 1.10 13.79 0.07
CA ALA A 38 1.01 12.36 0.39
C ALA A 38 2.14 11.88 1.31
N LEU A 39 3.38 12.29 1.06
CA LEU A 39 4.53 11.95 1.91
C LEU A 39 4.39 12.54 3.31
N ALA A 40 3.90 13.77 3.44
CA ALA A 40 3.61 14.38 4.73
C ALA A 40 2.59 13.56 5.53
N ARG A 41 1.48 13.14 4.89
CA ARG A 41 0.47 12.28 5.53
C ARG A 41 1.03 10.91 5.91
N VAL A 42 1.83 10.26 5.05
CA VAL A 42 2.45 8.97 5.39
C VAL A 42 3.36 9.08 6.61
N ARG A 43 4.16 10.15 6.71
CA ARG A 43 5.05 10.39 7.85
C ARG A 43 4.31 10.70 9.15
N ASP A 44 3.18 11.40 9.06
CA ASP A 44 2.31 11.70 10.20
C ASP A 44 1.59 10.44 10.71
N HIS A 45 0.98 9.67 9.81
CA HIS A 45 0.22 8.48 10.16
C HIS A 45 1.06 7.24 10.48
N ARG A 46 2.33 7.19 10.01
CA ARG A 46 3.27 6.07 10.14
C ARG A 46 2.62 4.67 9.97
N PRO A 47 2.04 4.36 8.80
CA PRO A 47 1.38 3.08 8.58
C PRO A 47 2.35 1.89 8.66
N ASP A 48 1.84 0.73 9.09
CA ASP A 48 2.62 -0.52 9.17
C ASP A 48 3.09 -1.03 7.78
N LEU A 49 2.44 -0.57 6.71
CA LEU A 49 2.77 -0.90 5.33
C LEU A 49 2.28 0.20 4.39
N THR A 50 3.17 0.71 3.56
CA THR A 50 2.87 1.67 2.49
C THR A 50 2.99 1.02 1.12
N VAL A 51 1.92 1.06 0.32
CA VAL A 51 1.98 0.63 -1.09
C VAL A 51 2.38 1.81 -1.96
N CYS A 52 3.55 1.75 -2.60
CA CYS A 52 4.09 2.90 -3.33
C CYS A 52 4.89 2.52 -4.58
N GLY A 53 5.18 3.51 -5.43
CA GLY A 53 6.07 3.31 -6.58
C GLY A 53 7.53 3.09 -6.14
N MET A 54 8.33 2.43 -7.00
CA MET A 54 9.75 2.19 -6.72
C MET A 54 10.57 3.46 -6.51
N GLY A 55 10.16 4.59 -7.12
CA GLY A 55 10.83 5.88 -6.98
C GLY A 55 10.87 6.43 -5.55
N ILE A 56 9.98 5.96 -4.66
CA ILE A 56 9.91 6.40 -3.26
C ILE A 56 9.99 5.26 -2.25
N ALA A 57 10.08 3.99 -2.70
CA ALA A 57 10.10 2.84 -1.80
C ALA A 57 11.33 2.82 -0.88
N ASN A 58 12.54 2.85 -1.46
CA ASN A 58 13.78 2.84 -0.67
C ASN A 58 13.93 4.07 0.26
N PRO A 59 13.61 5.31 -0.18
CA PRO A 59 13.56 6.45 0.73
C PRO A 59 12.66 6.23 1.95
N LEU A 60 11.46 5.68 1.77
CA LEU A 60 10.54 5.39 2.88
C LEU A 60 11.08 4.28 3.79
N GLU A 61 11.65 3.20 3.23
CA GLU A 61 12.29 2.14 4.03
C GLU A 61 13.44 2.69 4.88
N ALA A 62 14.24 3.62 4.34
CA ALA A 62 15.31 4.29 5.07
C ALA A 62 14.81 5.20 6.20
N GLU A 63 13.55 5.67 6.15
CA GLU A 63 12.86 6.40 7.22
C GLU A 63 12.16 5.45 8.24
N GLY A 64 12.38 4.14 8.10
CA GLY A 64 11.74 3.11 8.92
C GLY A 64 10.25 2.94 8.61
N LEU A 65 9.82 3.27 7.38
CA LEU A 65 8.47 3.08 6.89
C LEU A 65 8.46 1.93 5.89
N ARG A 66 7.80 0.83 6.26
CA ARG A 66 7.79 -0.38 5.46
C ARG A 66 6.99 -0.22 4.18
N THR A 67 7.49 -0.77 3.08
CA THR A 67 6.92 -0.60 1.76
C THR A 67 6.58 -1.90 1.06
N LYS A 68 5.60 -1.81 0.17
CA LYS A 68 5.28 -2.80 -0.86
C LYS A 68 5.21 -2.08 -2.19
N TRP A 69 6.10 -2.42 -3.12
CA TRP A 69 6.12 -1.74 -4.41
C TRP A 69 4.86 -2.06 -5.25
N SER A 70 4.20 -1.03 -5.75
CA SER A 70 2.84 -1.12 -6.31
C SER A 70 2.78 -1.87 -7.64
N ILE A 71 3.80 -1.70 -8.49
CA ILE A 71 3.82 -2.20 -9.88
C ILE A 71 3.71 -3.74 -9.93
N GLU A 72 4.13 -4.44 -8.87
CA GLU A 72 3.96 -5.89 -8.79
C GLU A 72 2.51 -6.38 -8.88
N LEU A 73 1.54 -5.56 -8.44
CA LEU A 73 0.12 -5.89 -8.55
C LEU A 73 -0.37 -5.93 -10.00
N ILE A 74 0.36 -5.33 -10.94
CA ILE A 74 -0.05 -5.20 -12.34
C ILE A 74 0.34 -6.45 -13.15
N PHE A 75 1.47 -7.07 -12.83
CA PHE A 75 1.99 -8.20 -13.60
C PHE A 75 1.95 -9.54 -12.85
N THR A 76 1.59 -9.54 -11.57
CA THR A 76 1.31 -10.77 -10.83
C THR A 76 -0.15 -11.18 -11.06
N PRO A 77 -0.46 -12.44 -11.37
CA PRO A 77 -1.84 -12.92 -11.39
C PRO A 77 -2.47 -12.79 -10.00
N ILE A 78 -3.49 -11.94 -9.85
CA ILE A 78 -4.13 -11.66 -8.55
C ILE A 78 -5.65 -11.84 -8.57
N GLN A 79 -6.23 -12.11 -9.74
CA GLN A 79 -7.67 -12.28 -9.92
C GLN A 79 -8.03 -13.77 -9.88
N GLY A 80 -9.19 -14.10 -9.29
CA GLY A 80 -9.70 -15.46 -9.20
C GLY A 80 -9.48 -16.12 -7.84
N PHE A 81 -10.21 -17.20 -7.57
CA PHE A 81 -10.14 -17.91 -6.28
C PHE A 81 -8.78 -18.55 -6.03
N ASP A 82 -8.14 -19.06 -7.08
CA ASP A 82 -6.86 -19.75 -6.98
C ASP A 82 -5.71 -18.80 -6.61
N GLN A 83 -5.86 -17.50 -6.91
CA GLN A 83 -4.83 -16.47 -6.72
C GLN A 83 -4.94 -15.74 -5.36
N VAL A 84 -5.91 -16.09 -4.51
CA VAL A 84 -6.13 -15.41 -3.22
C VAL A 84 -4.91 -15.49 -2.31
N ALA A 85 -4.28 -16.67 -2.23
CA ALA A 85 -3.09 -16.87 -1.41
C ALA A 85 -1.90 -16.06 -1.93
N ASP A 86 -1.72 -15.99 -3.24
CA ASP A 86 -0.63 -15.24 -3.87
C ASP A 86 -0.80 -13.74 -3.61
N LEU A 87 -2.01 -13.21 -3.82
CA LEU A 87 -2.34 -11.81 -3.52
C LEU A 87 -2.04 -11.47 -2.06
N ALA A 88 -2.50 -12.29 -1.10
CA ALA A 88 -2.20 -12.09 0.32
C ALA A 88 -0.69 -12.15 0.60
N GLY A 89 0.03 -13.08 -0.06
CA GLY A 89 1.47 -13.22 0.01
C GLY A 89 2.24 -11.97 -0.41
N LEU A 90 1.76 -11.25 -1.43
CA LEU A 90 2.38 -9.99 -1.88
C LEU A 90 2.45 -8.92 -0.79
N PHE A 91 1.42 -8.83 0.07
CA PHE A 91 1.38 -7.89 1.19
C PHE A 91 2.09 -8.43 2.44
N ALA A 92 2.07 -9.75 2.66
CA ALA A 92 2.71 -10.36 3.83
C ALA A 92 4.23 -10.40 3.71
N ARG A 93 4.78 -10.55 2.50
CA ARG A 93 6.22 -10.71 2.25
C ARG A 93 7.12 -9.63 2.87
N PRO A 94 6.83 -8.31 2.78
CA PRO A 94 7.64 -7.30 3.46
C PRO A 94 7.59 -7.43 5.00
N LEU A 95 6.45 -7.84 5.58
CA LEU A 95 6.30 -8.07 7.03
C LEU A 95 7.13 -9.27 7.50
N VAL A 96 7.11 -10.35 6.72
CA VAL A 96 7.86 -11.57 7.01
C VAL A 96 9.37 -11.32 6.87
N ARG A 97 9.78 -10.58 5.82
CA ARG A 97 11.17 -10.20 5.59
C ARG A 97 11.75 -9.49 6.80
N GLU A 98 11.07 -8.50 7.35
CA GLU A 98 11.55 -7.76 8.52
C GLU A 98 11.75 -8.68 9.73
N ARG A 99 10.77 -9.53 10.05
CA ARG A 99 10.89 -10.51 11.16
C ARG A 99 12.06 -11.48 10.99
N GLN A 100 12.36 -11.86 9.75
CA GLN A 100 13.47 -12.77 9.44
C GLN A 100 14.82 -12.06 9.50
N LEU A 101 14.85 -10.78 9.14
CA LEU A 101 16.04 -9.95 9.14
C LEU A 101 16.20 -9.21 10.47
N GLU A 102 15.93 -9.85 11.62
CA GLU A 102 16.30 -9.35 12.95
C GLU A 102 17.83 -9.15 13.04
N VAL A 103 18.31 -8.10 12.36
CA VAL A 103 19.67 -7.60 12.28
C VAL A 103 19.56 -6.09 12.06
N GLY A 104 19.56 -5.37 13.18
CA GLY A 104 19.94 -3.97 13.24
C GLY A 104 18.78 -3.01 13.31
N SER A 105 18.68 -2.34 14.46
CA SER A 105 18.34 -0.93 14.51
C SER A 105 19.09 -0.17 13.41
N TRP A 106 18.47 0.02 12.25
CA TRP A 106 18.89 1.05 11.30
C TRP A 106 18.16 2.32 11.70
N SER A 107 18.56 2.84 12.86
CA SER A 107 18.24 4.20 13.30
C SER A 107 19.52 5.03 13.23
#